data_AF-A0A2V4EF66-F1
#
_entry.id   AF-A0A2V4EF66-F1
#
_cell.length_a   1.000
_cell.length_b   1.000
_cell.length_c   1.000
_cell.angle_alpha   90.00
_cell.angle_beta   90.00
_cell.angle_gamma   90.00
#
_symmetry.space_group_name_H-M   'P 1'
#
loop_
_entity.id
_entity.type
_entity.pdbx_description
1 polymer ?
#
loop_
_entity_poly.entity_id
_entity_poly.type
_entity_poly.pdbx_seq_one_letter_code
_entity_poly.pdbx_strand_id
1 'polypeptide(L)'
;MLVNDYIKELGNSIKDRLDPELVDYALDYINHSENVLAFETLCDHIADFDVKISEDEYQKVLHIVDLLGLDLDNRYLYINPNK
;
A
#
# COMPACT_ATOMS: atom_id res chain seq x y z
N MET A 1 -2.33 16.33 3.18
CA MET A 1 -2.92 15.40 2.21
C MET A 1 -3.95 14.56 2.92
N LEU A 2 -4.97 14.09 2.20
CA LEU A 2 -5.89 13.09 2.75
C LEU A 2 -5.22 11.72 2.66
N VAL A 3 -5.61 10.77 3.51
CA VAL A 3 -5.05 9.40 3.50
C VAL A 3 -5.13 8.74 2.12
N ASN A 4 -6.19 9.03 1.37
CA ASN A 4 -6.40 8.53 0.01
C ASN A 4 -5.30 9.00 -0.96
N ASP A 5 -4.75 10.20 -0.76
CA ASP A 5 -3.67 10.71 -1.62
C ASP A 5 -2.39 9.91 -1.38
N TYR A 6 -2.06 9.60 -0.11
CA TYR A 6 -0.90 8.77 0.23
C TYR A 6 -1.03 7.35 -0.32
N ILE A 7 -2.21 6.74 -0.25
CA ILE A 7 -2.47 5.41 -0.82
C ILE A 7 -2.25 5.44 -2.34
N LYS A 8 -2.76 6.46 -3.03
CA LYS A 8 -2.55 6.63 -4.48
C LYS A 8 -1.10 6.87 -4.84
N GLU A 9 -0.37 7.67 -4.05
CA GLU A 9 1.05 7.92 -4.26
C GLU A 9 1.89 6.65 -4.10
N LEU A 10 1.61 5.84 -3.05
CA LEU A 10 2.26 4.55 -2.85
C LEU A 10 1.99 3.61 -4.02
N GLY A 11 0.72 3.45 -4.41
CA GLY A 11 0.35 2.60 -5.53
C GLY A 11 1.03 3.02 -6.83
N ASN A 12 1.01 4.32 -7.14
CA ASN A 12 1.66 4.83 -8.35
C ASN A 12 3.19 4.70 -8.32
N SER A 13 3.85 4.76 -7.14
CA SER A 13 5.30 4.62 -7.07
C SER A 13 5.79 3.21 -7.39
N ILE A 14 4.93 2.19 -7.25
CA ILE A 14 5.28 0.78 -7.46
C ILE A 14 4.76 0.19 -8.78
N LYS A 15 4.07 0.95 -9.63
CA LYS A 15 3.51 0.47 -10.92
C LYS A 15 4.56 0.00 -11.94
N ASP A 16 5.82 0.35 -11.73
CA ASP A 16 6.94 -0.14 -12.53
C ASP A 16 7.38 -1.57 -12.13
N ARG A 17 6.98 -2.03 -10.95
CA ARG A 17 7.37 -3.30 -10.33
C ARG A 17 6.19 -4.23 -10.03
N LEU A 18 4.99 -3.69 -9.89
CA LEU A 18 3.73 -4.41 -9.75
C LEU A 18 2.85 -4.12 -10.98
N ASP A 19 2.09 -5.11 -11.42
CA ASP A 19 1.15 -4.94 -12.54
C ASP A 19 0.25 -3.72 -12.32
N PRO A 20 0.28 -2.71 -13.22
CA PRO A 20 -0.57 -1.53 -13.10
C PRO A 20 -2.05 -1.85 -12.96
N GLU A 21 -2.55 -2.94 -13.56
CA GLU A 21 -3.95 -3.35 -13.44
C GLU A 21 -4.29 -3.78 -12.00
N LEU A 22 -3.38 -4.45 -11.30
CA LEU A 22 -3.55 -4.82 -9.88
C LEU A 22 -3.53 -3.59 -8.98
N VAL A 23 -2.64 -2.63 -9.28
CA VAL A 23 -2.59 -1.37 -8.55
C VAL A 23 -3.88 -0.59 -8.76
N ASP A 24 -4.33 -0.43 -10.00
CA ASP A 24 -5.54 0.32 -10.31
C ASP A 24 -6.80 -0.35 -9.73
N TYR A 25 -6.84 -1.68 -9.73
CA TYR A 25 -7.88 -2.45 -9.04
C TYR A 25 -7.92 -2.16 -7.53
N ALA A 26 -6.77 -2.21 -6.85
CA ALA A 26 -6.70 -1.91 -5.41
C ALA A 26 -7.08 -0.45 -5.11
N LEU A 27 -6.67 0.50 -5.95
CA LEU A 27 -6.99 1.92 -5.76
C LEU A 27 -8.46 2.26 -6.01
N ASP A 28 -9.19 1.46 -6.81
CA ASP A 28 -10.59 1.72 -7.12
C ASP A 28 -11.50 1.65 -5.89
N TYR A 29 -11.13 0.85 -4.88
CA TYR A 29 -11.82 0.81 -3.58
C TYR A 29 -11.94 2.19 -2.90
N ILE A 30 -11.02 3.12 -3.19
CA ILE A 30 -11.11 4.50 -2.70
C ILE A 30 -12.38 5.19 -3.23
N ASN A 31 -12.78 4.93 -4.48
CA ASN A 31 -13.99 5.49 -5.09
C ASN A 31 -15.27 4.96 -4.42
N HIS A 32 -15.16 3.83 -3.73
CA HIS A 32 -16.23 3.22 -2.94
C HIS A 32 -16.18 3.59 -1.45
N SER A 33 -15.33 4.56 -1.06
CA SER A 33 -15.08 4.94 0.35
C SER A 33 -14.47 3.80 1.18
N GLU A 34 -13.86 2.80 0.55
CA GLU A 34 -13.22 1.65 1.18
C GLU A 34 -11.70 1.85 1.21
N ASN A 35 -11.25 2.97 1.79
CA ASN A 35 -9.83 3.35 1.81
C ASN A 35 -8.93 2.38 2.59
N VAL A 36 -9.43 1.77 3.68
CA VAL A 36 -8.71 0.72 4.41
C VAL A 36 -8.52 -0.50 3.51
N LEU A 37 -9.58 -0.97 2.85
CA LEU A 37 -9.52 -2.13 1.96
C LEU A 37 -8.60 -1.86 0.76
N ALA A 38 -8.63 -0.65 0.20
CA ALA A 38 -7.72 -0.23 -0.87
C ALA A 38 -6.25 -0.40 -0.45
N PHE A 39 -5.92 0.07 0.76
CA PHE A 39 -4.56 0.00 1.30
C PHE A 39 -4.14 -1.44 1.65
N GLU A 40 -5.02 -2.20 2.29
CA GLU A 40 -4.76 -3.60 2.63
C GLU A 40 -4.54 -4.44 1.37
N THR A 41 -5.41 -4.31 0.37
CA THR A 41 -5.31 -5.01 -0.91
C THR A 41 -4.00 -4.67 -1.63
N LEU A 42 -3.60 -3.40 -1.61
CA LEU A 42 -2.33 -2.97 -2.18
C LEU A 42 -1.13 -3.63 -1.47
N CYS A 43 -1.13 -3.68 -0.14
CA CYS A 43 -0.08 -4.33 0.64
C CYS A 43 -0.05 -5.85 0.43
N ASP A 44 -1.22 -6.47 0.33
CA ASP A 44 -1.35 -7.90 0.02
C ASP A 44 -0.76 -8.20 -1.37
N HIS A 45 -1.04 -7.37 -2.39
CA HIS A 45 -0.40 -7.50 -3.71
C HIS A 45 1.12 -7.31 -3.66
N ILE A 46 1.64 -6.36 -2.88
CA ILE A 46 3.10 -6.21 -2.70
C ILE A 46 3.69 -7.51 -2.12
N ALA A 47 3.05 -8.10 -1.13
CA ALA A 47 3.50 -9.33 -0.48
C ALA A 47 3.40 -10.56 -1.40
N ASP A 48 2.25 -10.75 -2.05
CA ASP A 48 1.96 -11.91 -2.90
C ASP A 48 2.89 -12.00 -4.12
N PHE A 49 3.29 -10.84 -4.66
CA PHE A 49 4.17 -10.76 -5.82
C PHE A 49 5.64 -10.48 -5.47
N ASP A 50 6.00 -10.52 -4.17
CA ASP A 50 7.36 -10.24 -3.66
C ASP A 50 7.95 -8.94 -4.22
N VAL A 51 7.12 -7.89 -4.29
CA VAL A 51 7.49 -6.59 -4.86
C VAL A 51 8.47 -5.92 -3.92
N LYS A 52 9.69 -5.67 -4.43
CA LYS A 52 10.71 -4.94 -3.68
C LYS A 52 10.33 -3.47 -3.58
N ILE A 53 9.95 -3.05 -2.37
CA ILE A 53 9.75 -1.64 -2.04
C ILE A 53 11.04 -1.04 -1.44
N SER A 54 11.20 0.26 -1.60
CA SER A 54 12.29 1.03 -0.99
C SER A 54 11.97 1.43 0.46
N GLU A 55 12.96 1.91 1.20
CA GLU A 55 12.75 2.43 2.55
C GLU A 55 11.73 3.59 2.57
N ASP A 56 11.84 4.52 1.62
CA ASP A 56 10.92 5.66 1.53
C ASP A 56 9.47 5.22 1.27
N GLU A 57 9.28 4.16 0.48
CA GLU A 57 7.96 3.57 0.24
C GLU A 57 7.44 2.84 1.48
N TYR A 58 8.31 2.15 2.20
CA TYR A 58 7.95 1.51 3.46
C TYR A 58 7.57 2.53 4.55
N GLN A 59 8.29 3.65 4.64
CA GLN A 59 7.91 4.74 5.54
C GLN A 59 6.53 5.31 5.20
N LYS A 60 6.15 5.37 3.91
CA LYS A 60 4.77 5.72 3.51
C LYS A 60 3.75 4.68 3.98
N VAL A 61 4.04 3.39 3.87
CA VAL A 61 3.18 2.32 4.41
C VAL A 61 2.92 2.55 5.90
N LEU A 62 3.99 2.75 6.69
CA LEU A 62 3.87 3.01 8.13
C LEU A 62 3.06 4.27 8.44
N HIS A 63 3.25 5.33 7.65
CA HIS A 63 2.49 6.56 7.79
C HIS A 63 0.99 6.35 7.50
N ILE A 64 0.65 5.57 6.48
CA ILE A 64 -0.75 5.27 6.14
C ILE A 64 -1.40 4.41 7.25
N VAL A 65 -0.68 3.43 7.79
CA VAL A 65 -1.14 2.63 8.95
C VAL A 65 -1.52 3.53 10.12
N ASP A 66 -0.65 4.47 10.48
CA ASP A 66 -0.90 5.44 11.56
C ASP A 66 -2.11 6.34 11.26
N LEU A 67 -2.22 6.87 10.04
CA LEU A 67 -3.35 7.70 9.62
C LEU A 67 -4.69 6.98 9.64
N LEU A 68 -4.70 5.68 9.33
CA LEU A 68 -5.89 4.83 9.36
C LEU A 68 -6.19 4.25 10.76
N GLY A 69 -5.29 4.43 11.72
CA GLY A 69 -5.41 3.85 13.06
C GLY A 69 -5.37 2.32 13.06
N LEU A 70 -4.60 1.73 12.14
CA LEU A 70 -4.47 0.28 11.99
C LEU A 70 -3.33 -0.26 12.87
N ASP A 71 -3.44 -1.52 13.27
CA ASP A 71 -2.37 -2.22 13.96
C ASP A 71 -1.28 -2.65 12.99
N LEU A 72 -0.01 -2.52 13.38
CA LEU A 72 1.11 -3.07 12.63
C LEU A 72 1.17 -4.60 12.77
N ASP A 73 0.55 -5.31 11.83
CA ASP A 73 0.53 -6.76 11.78
C ASP A 73 1.48 -7.35 10.73
N ASN A 74 1.37 -8.66 10.51
CA ASN A 74 2.22 -9.38 9.56
C ASN A 74 2.12 -8.84 8.12
N ARG A 75 0.98 -8.29 7.69
CA ARG A 75 0.81 -7.75 6.34
C ARG A 75 1.79 -6.62 6.08
N TYR A 76 1.86 -5.66 7.00
CA TYR A 76 2.74 -4.51 6.88
C TYR A 76 4.18 -4.85 7.25
N LEU A 77 4.39 -5.79 8.18
CA LEU A 77 5.74 -6.19 8.55
C LEU A 77 6.40 -7.04 7.46
N TYR A 78 5.66 -7.88 6.73
CA TYR A 78 6.22 -8.77 5.69
C TYR A 78 6.94 -8.00 4.59
N ILE A 79 6.36 -6.88 4.16
CA ILE A 79 6.88 -6.07 3.06
C ILE A 79 8.02 -5.13 3.45
N ASN A 80 8.51 -5.19 4.70
CA ASN A 80 9.64 -4.39 5.16
C ASN A 80 10.93 -4.74 4.37
N PRO A 81 11.57 -3.77 3.70
CA PRO A 81 12.74 -4.03 2.87
C PRO A 81 14.02 -4.39 3.65
N ASN A 82 14.06 -4.14 4.96
CA ASN A 82 15.22 -4.41 5.82
C ASN A 82 15.05 -5.65 6.72
N LYS A 83 14.12 -6.54 6.37
CA LYS A 83 13.92 -7.80 7.11
C LYS A 83 15.08 -8.78 6.98
#